data_AF-A0A847C2D9-F1
#
_entry.id   AF-A0A847C2D9-F1
#
_cell.length_a   1.000
_cell.length_b   1.000
_cell.length_c   1.000
_cell.angle_alpha   90.00
_cell.angle_beta   90.00
_cell.angle_gamma   90.00
#
_symmetry.space_group_name_H-M   'P 1'
#
loop_
_entity.id
_entity.type
_entity.pdbx_description
1 polymer ?
#
loop_
_entity_poly.entity_id
_entity_poly.type
_entity_poly.pdbx_seq_one_letter_code
_entity_poly.pdbx_strand_id
1 'polypeptide(L)'
;MANEKILKFFDLKNTPILDLKLSEEYRNAEKLDRFRVGENNLFYRDGLKKRYIPLSEIDHAFSRVRSINTNVCCGKACINTFGLTLNCNGEEICEITSEHEDAVDDVLELMKKHNPQIRIGFKPAE
;
A
#
# COMPACT_ATOMS: atom_id res chain seq x y z
N MET A 1 -11.77 3.37 -30.71
CA MET A 1 -10.65 2.94 -29.83
C MET A 1 -10.52 4.01 -28.77
N ALA A 2 -10.79 3.69 -27.51
CA ALA A 2 -10.74 4.67 -26.44
C ALA A 2 -9.30 5.19 -26.32
N ASN A 3 -9.13 6.51 -26.27
CA ASN A 3 -7.85 7.15 -26.04
C ASN A 3 -7.43 6.82 -24.58
N GLU A 4 -6.63 5.77 -24.39
CA GLU A 4 -6.24 5.34 -23.05
C GLU A 4 -5.28 6.34 -22.42
N LYS A 5 -5.86 7.23 -21.62
CA LYS A 5 -5.15 8.30 -20.92
C LYS A 5 -4.09 7.73 -19.98
N ILE A 6 -2.82 7.87 -20.33
CA ILE A 6 -1.69 7.53 -19.46
C ILE A 6 -1.82 8.30 -18.14
N LEU A 7 -1.78 7.56 -17.05
CA LEU A 7 -1.82 8.09 -15.70
C LEU A 7 -0.40 8.44 -15.24
N LYS A 8 -0.30 9.49 -14.44
CA LYS A 8 0.96 9.88 -13.78
C LYS A 8 1.08 9.18 -12.45
N PHE A 9 2.13 8.39 -12.30
CA PHE A 9 2.54 7.75 -11.06
C PHE A 9 3.82 8.36 -10.52
N PHE A 10 4.15 8.02 -9.29
CA PHE A 10 5.40 8.40 -8.62
C PHE A 10 6.00 7.16 -7.97
N ASP A 11 7.30 6.97 -8.16
CA ASP A 11 8.06 5.98 -7.40
C ASP A 11 8.30 6.46 -5.95
N LEU A 12 9.00 5.65 -5.15
CA LEU A 12 9.38 5.99 -3.77
C LEU A 12 10.33 7.20 -3.68
N LYS A 13 11.09 7.48 -4.74
CA LYS A 13 11.99 8.63 -4.86
C LYS A 13 11.28 9.90 -5.37
N ASN A 14 9.96 9.85 -5.52
CA ASN A 14 9.11 10.91 -6.10
C ASN A 14 9.43 11.26 -7.56
N THR A 15 10.03 10.34 -8.31
CA THR A 15 10.21 10.46 -9.75
C THR A 15 8.88 10.22 -10.46
N PRO A 16 8.43 11.12 -11.35
CA PRO A 16 7.21 10.91 -12.11
C PRO A 16 7.40 9.82 -13.18
N ILE A 17 6.51 8.83 -13.20
CA ILE A 17 6.49 7.75 -14.18
C ILE A 17 5.21 7.86 -15.01
N LEU A 18 5.38 7.81 -16.33
CA LEU A 18 4.33 7.81 -17.34
C LEU A 18 4.48 6.54 -18.18
N ASP A 19 3.79 5.49 -17.76
CA ASP A 19 3.82 4.19 -18.43
C ASP A 19 2.39 3.74 -18.70
N LEU A 20 2.13 3.32 -19.94
CA LEU A 20 0.85 2.79 -20.36
C LEU A 20 0.52 1.47 -19.65
N LYS A 21 1.49 0.55 -19.53
CA LYS A 21 1.28 -0.74 -18.85
C LYS A 21 0.92 -0.56 -17.40
N LEU A 22 1.63 0.34 -16.71
CA LEU A 22 1.35 0.69 -15.33
C LEU A 22 -0.05 1.32 -15.17
N SER A 23 -0.49 2.10 -16.16
CA SER A 23 -1.82 2.70 -16.17
C SER A 23 -2.93 1.67 -16.39
N GLU A 24 -2.71 0.70 -17.29
CA GLU A 24 -3.62 -0.42 -17.54
C GLU A 24 -3.74 -1.31 -16.32
N GLU A 25 -2.60 -1.70 -15.73
CA GLU A 25 -2.57 -2.52 -14.53
C GLU A 25 -3.28 -1.81 -13.36
N TYR A 26 -3.02 -0.52 -13.13
CA TYR A 26 -3.74 0.23 -12.10
C TYR A 26 -5.26 0.23 -12.27
N ARG A 27 -5.76 0.29 -13.53
CA ARG A 27 -7.19 0.27 -13.82
C ARG A 27 -7.80 -1.10 -13.54
N ASN A 28 -7.07 -2.17 -13.85
CA ASN A 28 -7.50 -3.57 -13.67
C ASN A 28 -7.21 -4.11 -12.25
N ALA A 29 -6.37 -3.43 -11.48
CA ALA A 29 -6.01 -3.80 -10.12
C ALA A 29 -7.23 -3.84 -9.19
N GLU A 30 -7.24 -4.83 -8.31
CA GLU A 30 -8.28 -5.02 -7.31
C GLU A 30 -8.16 -3.93 -6.25
N LYS A 31 -9.24 -3.17 -6.03
CA LYS A 31 -9.26 -2.05 -5.09
C LYS A 31 -9.76 -2.52 -3.73
N LEU A 32 -8.90 -2.46 -2.73
CA LEU A 32 -9.17 -2.75 -1.34
C LEU A 32 -8.91 -1.47 -0.54
N ASP A 33 -9.97 -0.80 -0.08
CA ASP A 33 -9.87 0.49 0.60
C ASP A 33 -9.01 1.55 -0.14
N ARG A 34 -7.82 1.88 0.39
CA ARG A 34 -6.85 2.84 -0.16
C ARG A 34 -5.82 2.18 -1.07
N PHE A 35 -5.82 0.85 -1.12
CA PHE A 35 -4.90 0.01 -1.86
C PHE A 35 -5.50 -0.41 -3.20
N ARG A 36 -4.62 -0.67 -4.14
CA ARG A 36 -4.93 -1.35 -5.40
C ARG A 36 -3.85 -2.37 -5.65
N VAL A 37 -4.18 -3.65 -5.71
CA VAL A 37 -3.21 -4.72 -5.97
C VAL A 37 -3.39 -5.19 -7.39
N GLY A 38 -2.38 -4.91 -8.22
CA GLY A 38 -2.25 -5.46 -9.56
C GLY A 38 -1.48 -6.77 -9.56
N GLU A 39 -1.29 -7.33 -10.75
CA GLU A 39 -0.54 -8.58 -10.93
C GLU A 39 0.93 -8.44 -10.53
N ASN A 40 1.54 -7.29 -10.79
CA ASN A 40 2.96 -7.02 -10.58
C ASN A 40 3.22 -5.86 -9.61
N ASN A 41 2.23 -4.99 -9.37
CA ASN A 41 2.42 -3.74 -8.64
C ASN A 41 1.35 -3.54 -7.56
N LEU A 42 1.77 -3.07 -6.39
CA LEU A 42 0.91 -2.46 -5.40
C LEU A 42 0.80 -0.96 -5.68
N PHE A 43 -0.42 -0.43 -5.65
CA PHE A 43 -0.71 0.99 -5.84
C PHE A 43 -1.43 1.58 -4.64
N TYR A 44 -1.13 2.84 -4.35
CA TYR A 44 -1.82 3.59 -3.31
C TYR A 44 -1.76 5.09 -3.59
N ARG A 45 -2.51 5.86 -2.79
CA ARG A 45 -2.44 7.32 -2.83
C ARG A 45 -1.67 7.86 -1.64
N ASP A 46 -0.71 8.73 -1.92
CA ASP A 46 -0.13 9.65 -0.94
C ASP A 46 -0.52 11.09 -1.28
N GLY A 47 -1.46 11.64 -0.51
CA GLY A 47 -2.11 12.91 -0.84
C GLY A 47 -2.73 12.88 -2.25
N LEU A 48 -2.24 13.75 -3.13
CA LEU A 48 -2.67 13.86 -4.54
C LEU A 48 -1.88 12.95 -5.50
N LYS A 49 -0.79 12.32 -5.02
CA LYS A 49 0.08 11.47 -5.85
C LYS A 49 -0.46 10.04 -5.89
N LYS A 50 -0.45 9.43 -7.06
CA LYS A 50 -0.58 7.97 -7.21
C LYS A 50 0.81 7.38 -7.12
N ARG A 51 1.03 6.46 -6.20
CA ARG A 51 2.28 5.71 -6.08
C ARG A 51 2.10 4.28 -6.51
N TYR A 52 3.20 3.66 -6.89
CA TYR A 52 3.28 2.24 -7.16
C TYR A 52 4.57 1.68 -6.55
N ILE A 53 4.52 0.40 -6.18
CA ILE A 53 5.66 -0.38 -5.71
C ILE A 53 5.57 -1.73 -6.40
N PRO A 54 6.60 -2.15 -7.16
CA PRO A 54 6.64 -3.49 -7.73
C PRO A 54 6.62 -4.54 -6.61
N LEU A 55 5.75 -5.53 -6.73
CA LEU A 55 5.66 -6.64 -5.78
C LEU A 55 6.97 -7.45 -5.72
N SER A 56 7.77 -7.42 -6.78
CA SER A 56 9.11 -8.04 -6.84
C SER A 56 10.15 -7.35 -5.98
N GLU A 57 9.95 -6.06 -5.63
CA GLU A 57 10.87 -5.31 -4.76
C GLU A 57 10.55 -5.51 -3.27
N ILE A 58 9.36 -6.02 -2.95
CA ILE A 58 8.91 -6.21 -1.57
C ILE A 58 9.43 -7.56 -1.07
N ASP A 59 10.23 -7.55 0.00
CA ASP A 59 10.72 -8.78 0.63
C ASP A 59 9.84 -9.21 1.81
N HIS A 60 9.28 -8.24 2.54
CA HIS A 60 8.46 -8.45 3.72
C HIS A 60 7.36 -7.39 3.80
N ALA A 61 6.13 -7.82 4.10
CA ALA A 61 5.00 -6.93 4.34
C ALA A 61 4.22 -7.38 5.58
N PHE A 62 3.72 -6.43 6.36
CA PHE A 62 3.04 -6.73 7.61
C PHE A 62 2.07 -5.64 8.06
N SER A 63 1.10 -6.02 8.89
CA SER A 63 0.20 -5.08 9.53
C SER A 63 0.84 -4.47 10.78
N ARG A 64 0.63 -3.17 10.98
CA ARG A 64 1.04 -2.43 12.18
C ARG A 64 -0.15 -1.69 12.75
N VAL A 65 -0.53 -2.00 13.99
CA VAL A 65 -1.58 -1.27 14.69
C VAL A 65 -0.95 -0.10 15.46
N ARG A 66 -1.49 1.11 15.30
CA ARG A 66 -1.13 2.28 16.10
C ARG A 66 -2.36 2.77 16.85
N SER A 67 -2.24 2.92 18.17
CA SER A 67 -3.26 3.57 18.99
C SER A 67 -2.93 5.05 19.17
N ILE A 68 -3.80 5.91 18.68
CA ILE A 68 -3.67 7.37 18.73
C ILE A 68 -4.62 7.90 19.81
N ASN A 69 -4.04 8.49 20.85
CA ASN A 69 -4.79 9.23 21.84
C ASN A 69 -5.03 10.66 21.34
N THR A 70 -6.29 11.06 21.22
CA THR A 70 -6.68 12.39 20.74
C THR A 70 -7.66 13.06 21.69
N ASN A 71 -7.59 14.39 21.74
CA ASN A 71 -8.58 15.19 22.45
C ASN A 71 -9.75 15.48 21.50
N VAL A 72 -10.96 15.19 21.96
CA VAL A 72 -12.22 15.49 21.26
C VAL A 72 -13.00 16.55 22.05
N CYS A 73 -14.01 17.17 21.42
CA CYS A 73 -14.78 18.25 22.04
C CYS A 73 -15.42 17.89 23.40
N CYS A 74 -15.61 16.59 23.67
CA CYS A 74 -16.22 16.06 24.89
C CYS A 74 -15.26 15.25 25.79
N GLY A 75 -13.94 15.22 25.52
CA GLY A 75 -12.99 14.48 26.34
C GLY A 75 -11.80 13.92 25.57
N LYS A 76 -11.41 12.68 25.88
CA LYS A 76 -10.31 11.96 25.22
C LYS A 76 -10.86 10.73 24.50
N ALA A 77 -10.37 10.49 23.29
CA ALA A 77 -10.65 9.30 22.52
C ALA A 77 -9.36 8.56 22.20
N CYS A 78 -9.44 7.23 22.09
CA CYS A 78 -8.37 6.39 21.57
C CYS A 78 -8.85 5.81 20.24
N ILE A 79 -8.13 6.10 19.16
CA ILE A 79 -8.46 5.65 17.81
C ILE A 79 -7.33 4.75 17.34
N ASN A 80 -7.66 3.58 16.82
CA ASN A 80 -6.68 2.71 16.19
C ASN A 80 -6.59 3.01 14.70
N THR A 81 -5.37 3.01 14.17
CA THR A 81 -5.10 3.01 12.73
C THR A 81 -4.30 1.77 12.38
N PHE A 82 -4.58 1.20 11.21
CA PHE A 82 -3.97 -0.04 10.74
C PHE A 82 -3.06 0.29 9.55
N GLY A 83 -1.76 0.05 9.69
CA GLY A 83 -0.76 0.31 8.67
C GLY A 83 -0.39 -0.94 7.91
N LEU A 84 -0.37 -0.87 6.58
CA LEU A 84 0.39 -1.81 5.75
C LEU A 84 1.84 -1.31 5.70
N THR A 85 2.75 -2.01 6.38
CA THR A 85 4.18 -1.71 6.34
C THR A 85 4.88 -2.61 5.33
N LEU A 86 5.70 -2.01 4.47
CA LEU A 86 6.44 -2.69 3.41
C LEU A 86 7.93 -2.51 3.61
N ASN A 87 8.67 -3.59 3.42
CA ASN A 87 10.12 -3.60 3.42
C ASN A 87 10.67 -3.98 2.05
N CYS A 88 11.84 -3.42 1.74
CA CYS A 88 12.66 -3.76 0.59
C CYS A 88 14.13 -3.82 1.04
N ASN A 89 14.82 -4.91 0.70
CA ASN A 89 16.20 -5.17 1.12
C ASN A 89 16.41 -5.06 2.66
N GLY A 90 15.43 -5.53 3.44
CA GLY A 90 15.45 -5.55 4.90
C GLY A 90 15.05 -4.23 5.59
N GLU A 91 14.92 -3.14 4.82
CA GLU A 91 14.58 -1.81 5.32
C GLU A 91 13.11 -1.47 5.08
N GLU A 92 12.49 -0.78 6.04
CA GLU A 92 11.13 -0.26 5.88
C GLU A 92 11.12 0.91 4.89
N ILE A 93 10.35 0.75 3.80
CA ILE A 93 10.29 1.76 2.72
C ILE A 93 9.05 2.64 2.80
N CYS A 94 7.94 2.12 3.33
CA CYS A 94 6.75 2.92 3.62
C CYS A 94 5.77 2.20 4.54
N GLU A 95 4.91 3.00 5.18
CA GLU A 95 3.70 2.55 5.85
C GLU A 95 2.50 3.28 5.25
N ILE A 96 1.48 2.54 4.85
CA ILE A 96 0.24 3.07 4.26
C ILE A 96 -0.88 2.82 5.26
N THR A 97 -1.44 3.90 5.82
CA THR A 97 -2.46 3.80 6.88
C THR A 97 -3.88 3.64 6.33
N SER A 98 -4.63 2.76 6.95
CA SER A 98 -6.06 2.53 6.79
C SER A 98 -6.76 2.66 8.15
N GLU A 99 -8.06 2.91 8.11
CA GLU A 99 -8.97 2.85 9.26
C GLU A 99 -9.58 1.44 9.43
N HIS A 100 -9.33 0.56 8.47
CA HIS A 100 -9.93 -0.77 8.35
C HIS A 100 -8.84 -1.85 8.47
N GLU A 101 -8.92 -2.68 9.51
CA GLU A 101 -7.96 -3.76 9.77
C GLU A 101 -8.06 -4.87 8.71
N ASP A 102 -9.29 -5.28 8.41
CA ASP A 102 -9.64 -6.25 7.37
C ASP A 102 -9.07 -5.87 6.00
N ALA A 103 -9.11 -4.59 5.65
CA ALA A 103 -8.54 -4.11 4.41
C ALA A 103 -7.01 -4.30 4.32
N VAL A 104 -6.28 -4.24 5.45
CA VAL A 104 -4.83 -4.49 5.46
C VAL A 104 -4.56 -5.99 5.32
N ASP A 105 -5.34 -6.83 6.01
CA ASP A 105 -5.21 -8.28 5.94
C ASP A 105 -5.52 -8.81 4.53
N ASP A 106 -6.62 -8.35 3.91
CA ASP A 106 -7.00 -8.70 2.54
C ASP A 106 -5.91 -8.34 1.53
N VAL A 107 -5.27 -7.18 1.71
CA VAL A 107 -4.16 -6.74 0.83
C VAL A 107 -2.93 -7.62 1.02
N LEU A 108 -2.59 -7.98 2.25
CA LEU A 108 -1.46 -8.89 2.52
C LEU A 108 -1.70 -10.26 1.87
N GLU A 109 -2.93 -10.80 1.97
CA GLU A 109 -3.30 -12.06 1.32
C GLU A 109 -3.19 -11.94 -0.21
N LEU A 110 -3.74 -10.87 -0.79
CA LEU A 110 -3.74 -10.67 -2.22
C LEU A 110 -2.32 -10.46 -2.78
N MET A 111 -1.47 -9.71 -2.07
CA MET A 111 -0.06 -9.55 -2.42
C MET A 111 0.68 -10.89 -2.37
N LYS A 112 0.42 -11.72 -1.36
CA LYS A 112 1.02 -13.07 -1.25
C LYS A 112 0.59 -13.99 -2.37
N LYS A 113 -0.65 -13.88 -2.81
CA LYS A 113 -1.20 -14.63 -3.95
C LYS A 113 -0.49 -14.26 -5.25
N HIS A 114 -0.27 -12.97 -5.50
CA HIS A 114 0.43 -12.48 -6.70
C HIS A 114 1.93 -12.72 -6.66
N ASN A 115 2.57 -12.55 -5.50
CA ASN A 115 3.97 -12.87 -5.30
C ASN A 115 4.18 -13.72 -4.02
N PRO A 116 4.23 -15.06 -4.17
CA PRO A 116 4.46 -15.97 -3.04
C PRO A 116 5.80 -15.81 -2.33
N GLN A 117 6.77 -15.07 -2.90
CA GLN A 117 8.06 -14.83 -2.26
C GLN A 117 8.00 -13.73 -1.19
N ILE A 118 6.98 -12.86 -1.23
CA ILE A 118 6.78 -11.84 -0.19
C ILE A 118 6.55 -12.57 1.13
N ARG A 119 7.38 -12.30 2.12
CA ARG A 119 7.11 -12.75 3.48
C ARG A 119 5.96 -11.92 4.03
N ILE A 120 4.97 -12.56 4.64
CA ILE A 120 3.86 -11.88 5.32
C ILE A 120 3.95 -12.21 6.80
N GLY A 121 3.78 -11.20 7.66
CA GLY A 121 3.65 -11.40 9.09
C GLY A 121 4.62 -10.54 9.91
N PHE A 122 4.62 -10.76 11.22
CA PHE A 122 5.24 -9.84 12.17
C PHE A 122 6.77 -9.73 12.01
N LYS A 123 7.28 -8.52 11.76
CA LYS A 123 8.69 -8.17 12.06
C LYS A 123 8.75 -7.77 13.54
N PRO A 124 9.43 -8.53 14.43
CA PRO A 124 9.71 -8.03 15.76
C PRO A 124 10.48 -6.71 15.65
N ALA A 125 10.13 -5.73 16.48
CA ALA A 125 10.94 -4.53 16.62
C ALA A 125 12.37 -4.95 17.02
N GLU A 126 13.35 -4.54 16.21
CA GLU A 126 14.76 -4.64 16.57
C GLU A 126 15.10 -3.66 17.71
#